data_AF-A0A1Y1N895-F1
#
_entry.id   AF-A0A1Y1N895-F1
#
_cell.length_a   1.000
_cell.length_b   1.000
_cell.length_c   1.000
_cell.angle_alpha   90.00
_cell.angle_beta   90.00
_cell.angle_gamma   90.00
#
_symmetry.space_group_name_H-M   'P 1'
#
loop_
_entity.id
_entity.type
_entity.pdbx_description
1 polymer ?
#
loop_
_entity_poly.entity_id
_entity_poly.type
_entity_poly.pdbx_seq_one_letter_code
_entity_poly.pdbx_strand_id
1 'polypeptide(L)'
;MVTMNSDKAQAKRKPEPSNEVCAGSSTDNTMGGPHQLLASDDSPNHLLYKKMEKIVEKMQDETIGVPVRTVKSFISKIPSVFTGSDLIMWMLKNLDIEDQTEALHMAHLMAAHGYIFPIDDHILTLKNDNTFYRFQTPYFWPSNCWEPENTDYAVYLCKRTMQNKTRLELADYEAENLARLQKMFSRKWEFIFMQAEAQSKVDKKRDKLERKVLDSQERAFWDVHRPMPGCVNTTEIDIKKACRMNKTLRHNKNLQIGTSHTMSNIWNTTVFSCHPS
;
A
#
# COMPACT_ATOMS: atom_id res chain seq x y z
N MET A 1 35.75 -61.21 2.15
CA MET A 1 35.33 -61.86 3.41
C MET A 1 34.38 -60.88 4.10
N VAL A 2 33.08 -61.19 4.32
CA VAL A 2 32.50 -62.19 5.26
C VAL A 2 32.53 -61.64 6.69
N THR A 3 31.44 -61.47 7.45
CA THR A 3 29.95 -61.55 7.22
C THR A 3 29.20 -60.89 8.41
N MET A 4 27.90 -60.52 8.22
CA MET A 4 26.70 -60.65 9.11
C MET A 4 26.82 -60.62 10.67
N ASN A 5 25.82 -60.22 11.49
CA ASN A 5 24.38 -59.97 11.29
C ASN A 5 23.74 -59.09 12.41
N SER A 6 22.49 -58.63 12.19
CA SER A 6 21.28 -58.48 13.06
C SER A 6 21.37 -58.30 14.61
N ASP A 7 20.40 -57.71 15.34
CA ASP A 7 18.92 -57.86 15.22
C ASP A 7 18.03 -56.75 15.88
N LYS A 8 16.70 -56.98 15.98
CA LYS A 8 15.60 -56.02 16.31
C LYS A 8 15.01 -56.08 17.75
N ALA A 9 14.39 -54.97 18.22
CA ALA A 9 13.06 -54.84 18.89
C ALA A 9 12.91 -53.40 19.49
N GLN A 10 11.81 -52.61 19.39
CA GLN A 10 10.39 -52.72 19.81
C GLN A 10 10.13 -52.77 21.34
N ALA A 11 9.10 -52.16 21.97
CA ALA A 11 8.14 -51.07 21.63
C ALA A 11 7.17 -50.77 22.84
N LYS A 12 6.25 -49.78 22.72
CA LYS A 12 4.98 -49.53 23.51
C LYS A 12 5.06 -48.77 24.87
N ARG A 13 4.00 -48.12 25.47
CA ARG A 13 2.70 -47.48 25.05
C ARG A 13 1.96 -46.80 26.25
N LYS A 14 1.41 -45.56 26.08
CA LYS A 14 0.09 -44.99 26.56
C LYS A 14 -0.28 -45.02 28.12
N PRO A 15 -1.49 -44.57 28.60
CA PRO A 15 -2.07 -43.18 28.62
C PRO A 15 -2.89 -42.73 29.90
N GLU A 16 -3.12 -41.41 30.09
CA GLU A 16 -4.33 -40.71 30.72
C GLU A 16 -4.89 -41.15 32.13
N PRO A 17 -5.97 -40.56 32.76
CA PRO A 17 -6.88 -39.42 32.43
C PRO A 17 -7.24 -38.39 33.57
N SER A 18 -8.00 -37.33 33.21
CA SER A 18 -9.10 -36.55 33.89
C SER A 18 -9.16 -36.24 35.42
N ASN A 19 -9.60 -35.00 35.79
CA ASN A 19 -10.79 -34.72 36.65
C ASN A 19 -11.12 -33.20 36.88
N GLU A 20 -12.22 -32.92 37.61
CA GLU A 20 -13.04 -31.68 37.67
C GLU A 20 -13.57 -31.44 39.13
N VAL A 21 -14.23 -30.36 39.62
CA VAL A 21 -14.73 -29.01 39.13
C VAL A 21 -15.08 -28.09 40.36
N CYS A 22 -15.56 -26.84 40.15
CA CYS A 22 -16.21 -25.89 41.12
C CYS A 22 -15.34 -25.16 42.18
N ALA A 23 -15.76 -24.07 42.86
CA ALA A 23 -16.69 -22.93 42.55
C ALA A 23 -16.66 -21.84 43.68
N GLY A 24 -17.10 -20.60 43.38
CA GLY A 24 -17.36 -19.49 44.34
C GLY A 24 -16.53 -18.21 44.06
N SER A 25 -17.06 -16.97 43.94
CA SER A 25 -17.99 -16.15 44.77
C SER A 25 -17.32 -15.52 46.01
N SER A 26 -17.31 -14.20 46.30
CA SER A 26 -17.83 -12.99 45.60
C SER A 26 -17.20 -11.73 46.25
N THR A 27 -17.16 -10.58 45.55
CA THR A 27 -17.50 -9.24 46.11
C THR A 27 -17.61 -8.16 45.03
N ASP A 28 -18.37 -7.11 45.33
CA ASP A 28 -18.69 -5.97 44.48
C ASP A 28 -17.67 -4.82 44.64
N ASN A 29 -17.49 -3.99 43.60
CA ASN A 29 -17.18 -2.57 43.82
C ASN A 29 -17.43 -1.73 42.55
N THR A 30 -18.29 -0.71 42.67
CA THR A 30 -18.68 0.17 41.55
C THR A 30 -17.81 1.43 41.50
N MET A 31 -17.10 1.65 40.39
CA MET A 31 -16.55 2.95 39.99
C MET A 31 -16.74 3.13 38.49
N GLY A 32 -17.43 4.20 38.08
CA GLY A 32 -17.74 4.47 36.68
C GLY A 32 -16.51 4.90 35.89
N GLY A 33 -16.17 4.18 34.82
CA GLY A 33 -15.14 4.61 33.87
C GLY A 33 -15.59 5.88 33.13
N PRO A 34 -14.71 6.88 32.94
CA PRO A 34 -15.08 8.12 32.26
C PRO A 34 -15.46 7.86 30.80
N HIS A 35 -16.50 8.56 30.34
CA HIS A 35 -17.13 8.28 29.05
C HIS A 35 -16.16 8.35 27.86
N GLN A 36 -16.21 7.26 27.09
CA GLN A 36 -15.96 7.17 25.65
C GLN A 36 -16.55 8.37 24.88
N LEU A 37 -15.76 9.45 24.72
CA LEU A 37 -16.01 10.55 23.80
C LEU A 37 -14.68 11.08 23.21
N LEU A 38 -13.88 10.16 22.64
CA LEU A 38 -12.89 10.55 21.63
C LEU A 38 -13.65 10.97 20.37
N ALA A 39 -14.02 12.25 20.33
CA ALA A 39 -14.44 12.90 19.09
C ALA A 39 -13.28 12.78 18.10
N SER A 40 -13.47 11.96 17.05
CA SER A 40 -12.43 11.77 16.04
C SER A 40 -12.27 13.08 15.26
N ASP A 41 -11.18 13.80 15.52
CA ASP A 41 -10.69 14.95 14.73
C ASP A 41 -10.14 14.48 13.36
N ASP A 42 -10.80 13.47 12.79
CA ASP A 42 -10.59 12.91 11.47
C ASP A 42 -10.84 14.04 10.46
N SER A 43 -9.76 14.53 9.85
CA SER A 43 -9.90 15.52 8.78
C SER A 43 -10.89 15.02 7.72
N PRO A 44 -11.67 15.90 7.04
CA PRO A 44 -12.65 15.43 6.06
C PRO A 44 -12.07 14.64 4.86
N ASN A 45 -10.75 14.63 4.67
CA ASN A 45 -10.08 13.71 3.74
C ASN A 45 -9.99 12.29 4.30
N HIS A 46 -9.65 12.13 5.58
CA HIS A 46 -9.47 10.83 6.23
C HIS A 46 -10.80 10.05 6.34
N LEU A 47 -11.93 10.75 6.50
CA LEU A 47 -13.27 10.15 6.39
C LEU A 47 -13.63 9.71 4.95
N LEU A 48 -13.06 10.35 3.92
CA LEU A 48 -13.22 9.94 2.53
C LEU A 48 -12.38 8.69 2.24
N TYR A 49 -11.11 8.68 2.66
CA TYR A 49 -10.20 7.53 2.53
C TYR A 49 -10.81 6.29 3.21
N LYS A 50 -11.25 6.40 4.47
CA LYS A 50 -11.97 5.34 5.21
C LYS A 50 -13.24 4.81 4.51
N LYS A 51 -13.86 5.57 3.59
CA LYS A 51 -14.98 5.09 2.77
C LYS A 51 -14.50 4.38 1.50
N MET A 52 -13.52 4.95 0.81
CA MET A 52 -12.92 4.36 -0.40
C MET A 52 -12.26 3.02 -0.08
N GLU A 53 -11.58 2.92 1.06
CA GLU A 53 -10.88 1.72 1.52
C GLU A 53 -11.85 0.56 1.79
N LYS A 54 -12.99 0.83 2.43
CA LYS A 54 -14.08 -0.16 2.60
C LYS A 54 -14.72 -0.64 1.30
N ILE A 55 -14.52 0.08 0.20
CA ILE A 55 -14.95 -0.34 -1.14
C ILE A 55 -13.84 -1.17 -1.79
N VAL A 56 -12.57 -0.77 -1.64
CA VAL A 56 -11.40 -1.57 -2.07
C VAL A 56 -11.34 -2.93 -1.36
N GLU A 57 -11.62 -2.99 -0.06
CA GLU A 57 -11.73 -4.23 0.73
C GLU A 57 -12.78 -5.17 0.12
N LYS A 58 -13.99 -4.66 -0.19
CA LYS A 58 -15.04 -5.45 -0.87
C LYS A 58 -14.64 -5.87 -2.29
N MET A 59 -13.92 -5.02 -3.03
CA MET A 59 -13.39 -5.34 -4.36
C MET A 59 -12.30 -6.43 -4.32
N GLN A 60 -11.66 -6.64 -3.15
CA GLN A 60 -10.62 -7.64 -2.94
C GLN A 60 -11.13 -8.96 -2.32
N ASP A 61 -12.43 -9.06 -2.00
CA ASP A 61 -13.03 -10.29 -1.46
C ASP A 61 -12.82 -11.48 -2.42
N GLU A 62 -12.35 -12.61 -1.89
CA GLU A 62 -11.97 -13.79 -2.68
C GLU A 62 -13.15 -14.49 -3.37
N THR A 63 -14.38 -14.23 -2.92
CA THR A 63 -15.60 -14.94 -3.32
C THR A 63 -16.58 -14.06 -4.09
N ILE A 64 -16.72 -12.79 -3.71
CA ILE A 64 -17.64 -11.82 -4.32
C ILE A 64 -16.95 -10.58 -4.91
N GLY A 65 -15.62 -10.46 -4.80
CA GLY A 65 -14.83 -9.32 -5.28
C GLY A 65 -14.63 -9.29 -6.81
N VAL A 66 -13.70 -8.43 -7.24
CA VAL A 66 -13.29 -8.30 -8.65
C VAL A 66 -12.39 -9.48 -9.02
N PRO A 67 -12.60 -10.18 -10.15
CA PRO A 67 -11.87 -11.41 -10.50
C PRO A 67 -10.39 -11.18 -10.85
N VAL A 68 -9.53 -11.07 -9.82
CA VAL A 68 -8.08 -10.94 -9.93
C VAL A 68 -7.47 -12.26 -10.45
N ARG A 69 -6.73 -12.19 -11.56
CA ARG A 69 -6.18 -13.36 -12.26
C ARG A 69 -4.70 -13.19 -12.62
N THR A 70 -4.03 -14.33 -12.84
CA THR A 70 -2.69 -14.37 -13.45
C THR A 70 -2.82 -14.64 -14.95
N VAL A 71 -2.71 -13.59 -15.76
CA VAL A 71 -2.77 -13.69 -17.22
C VAL A 71 -1.48 -14.30 -17.76
N LYS A 72 -1.62 -15.24 -18.69
CA LYS A 72 -0.52 -15.91 -19.40
C LYS A 72 -0.67 -15.68 -20.90
N SER A 73 0.41 -15.29 -21.56
CA SER A 73 0.59 -15.31 -23.01
C SER A 73 1.81 -16.17 -23.35
N PHE A 74 2.11 -16.32 -24.64
CA PHE A 74 3.33 -17.02 -25.10
C PHE A 74 4.63 -16.34 -24.63
N ILE A 75 4.62 -15.01 -24.43
CA ILE A 75 5.81 -14.20 -24.16
C ILE A 75 5.83 -13.69 -22.70
N SER A 76 4.67 -13.60 -22.04
CA SER A 76 4.52 -12.95 -20.74
C SER A 76 3.63 -13.73 -19.76
N LYS A 77 3.99 -13.66 -18.48
CA LYS A 77 3.11 -13.96 -17.35
C LYS A 77 2.95 -12.68 -16.53
N ILE A 78 1.71 -12.28 -16.29
CA ILE A 78 1.32 -11.06 -15.57
C ILE A 78 0.49 -11.53 -14.36
N PRO A 79 1.06 -11.58 -13.14
CA PRO A 79 0.34 -12.01 -11.95
C PRO A 79 -0.65 -10.93 -11.49
N SER A 80 -1.67 -11.34 -10.74
CA SER A 80 -2.53 -10.49 -9.91
C SER A 80 -3.06 -9.21 -10.60
N VAL A 81 -3.77 -9.37 -11.72
CA VAL A 81 -4.42 -8.28 -12.46
C VAL A 81 -5.90 -8.57 -12.74
N PHE A 82 -6.68 -7.51 -12.85
CA PHE A 82 -8.07 -7.52 -13.36
C PHE A 82 -8.18 -6.57 -14.55
N THR A 83 -9.27 -6.65 -15.32
CA THR A 83 -9.55 -5.71 -16.41
C THR A 83 -10.48 -4.59 -15.93
N GLY A 84 -10.44 -3.43 -16.61
CA GLY A 84 -11.35 -2.33 -16.31
C GLY A 84 -12.81 -2.72 -16.48
N SER A 85 -13.13 -3.53 -17.50
CA SER A 85 -14.45 -4.17 -17.70
C SER A 85 -14.98 -4.89 -16.46
N ASP A 86 -14.12 -5.69 -15.81
CA ASP A 86 -14.50 -6.55 -14.70
C ASP A 86 -14.70 -5.72 -13.42
N LEU A 87 -13.94 -4.61 -13.27
CA LEU A 87 -14.15 -3.63 -12.21
C LEU A 87 -15.49 -2.89 -12.37
N ILE A 88 -15.79 -2.34 -13.55
CA ILE A 88 -17.02 -1.56 -13.77
C ILE A 88 -18.26 -2.44 -13.62
N MET A 89 -18.24 -3.67 -14.16
CA MET A 89 -19.31 -4.65 -13.97
C MET A 89 -19.51 -5.02 -12.50
N TRP A 90 -18.42 -5.14 -11.73
CA TRP A 90 -18.49 -5.36 -10.28
C TRP A 90 -19.12 -4.16 -9.55
N MET A 91 -18.75 -2.93 -9.91
CA MET A 91 -19.25 -1.71 -9.26
C MET A 91 -20.76 -1.53 -9.47
N LEU A 92 -21.23 -1.65 -10.71
CA LEU A 92 -22.68 -1.60 -11.03
C LEU A 92 -23.47 -2.64 -10.20
N LYS A 93 -22.97 -3.86 -10.08
CA LYS A 93 -23.63 -4.95 -9.34
C LYS A 93 -23.64 -4.76 -7.83
N ASN A 94 -22.58 -4.21 -7.23
CA ASN A 94 -22.34 -4.29 -5.78
C ASN A 94 -22.40 -2.94 -5.03
N LEU A 95 -22.51 -1.81 -5.74
CA LEU A 95 -22.52 -0.47 -5.15
C LEU A 95 -23.82 0.32 -5.37
N ASP A 96 -24.86 -0.31 -5.93
CA ASP A 96 -26.17 0.31 -6.22
C ASP A 96 -26.05 1.50 -7.21
N ILE A 97 -25.27 1.31 -8.28
CA ILE A 97 -25.02 2.31 -9.32
C ILE A 97 -25.70 1.85 -10.61
N GLU A 98 -26.62 2.66 -11.15
CA GLU A 98 -27.36 2.33 -12.39
C GLU A 98 -26.58 2.72 -13.67
N ASP A 99 -25.84 3.83 -13.64
CA ASP A 99 -25.12 4.35 -14.82
C ASP A 99 -23.65 3.88 -14.86
N GLN A 100 -23.27 3.28 -15.99
CA GLN A 100 -21.90 2.91 -16.31
C GLN A 100 -20.94 4.12 -16.29
N THR A 101 -21.42 5.32 -16.62
CA THR A 101 -20.62 6.56 -16.60
C THR A 101 -20.31 7.00 -15.17
N GLU A 102 -21.28 6.90 -14.25
CA GLU A 102 -21.06 7.15 -12.82
C GLU A 102 -20.10 6.12 -12.22
N ALA A 103 -20.30 4.82 -12.49
CA ALA A 103 -19.39 3.77 -12.04
C ALA A 103 -17.95 4.00 -12.56
N LEU A 104 -17.79 4.41 -13.82
CA LEU A 104 -16.49 4.75 -14.41
C LEU A 104 -15.89 6.02 -13.83
N HIS A 105 -16.68 7.04 -13.50
CA HIS A 105 -16.22 8.25 -12.82
C HIS A 105 -15.73 7.95 -11.41
N MET A 106 -16.47 7.13 -10.65
CA MET A 106 -16.07 6.67 -9.33
C MET A 106 -14.78 5.83 -9.39
N ALA A 107 -14.63 4.95 -10.39
CA ALA A 107 -13.41 4.17 -10.60
C ALA A 107 -12.19 5.06 -10.91
N HIS A 108 -12.37 6.13 -11.69
CA HIS A 108 -11.34 7.16 -11.91
C HIS A 108 -10.92 7.84 -10.59
N LEU A 109 -11.89 8.24 -9.75
CA LEU A 109 -11.58 8.86 -8.47
C LEU A 109 -10.82 7.91 -7.53
N MET A 110 -11.11 6.62 -7.56
CA MET A 110 -10.35 5.61 -6.80
C MET A 110 -8.92 5.45 -7.31
N ALA A 111 -8.69 5.52 -8.62
CA ALA A 111 -7.35 5.46 -9.19
C ALA A 111 -6.53 6.74 -8.97
N ALA A 112 -7.13 7.91 -9.09
CA ALA A 112 -6.47 9.19 -8.85
C ALA A 112 -5.99 9.35 -7.39
N HIS A 113 -6.60 8.64 -6.43
CA HIS A 113 -6.13 8.53 -5.04
C HIS A 113 -5.19 7.34 -4.78
N GLY A 114 -4.75 6.64 -5.82
CA GLY A 114 -3.74 5.59 -5.75
C GLY A 114 -4.22 4.20 -5.34
N TYR A 115 -5.52 3.98 -5.13
CA TYR A 115 -6.03 2.65 -4.71
C TYR A 115 -6.01 1.60 -5.82
N ILE A 116 -6.16 2.05 -7.07
CA ILE A 116 -6.17 1.24 -8.29
C ILE A 116 -5.25 1.91 -9.32
N PHE A 117 -4.49 1.15 -10.10
CA PHE A 117 -3.60 1.73 -11.12
C PHE A 117 -3.45 0.83 -12.37
N PRO A 118 -3.33 1.42 -13.58
CA PRO A 118 -2.98 0.68 -14.79
C PRO A 118 -1.55 0.16 -14.69
N ILE A 119 -1.27 -1.04 -15.20
CA ILE A 119 0.06 -1.66 -15.04
C ILE A 119 1.15 -1.04 -15.94
N ASP A 120 0.75 -0.38 -17.01
CA ASP A 120 1.55 0.00 -18.18
C ASP A 120 1.49 1.51 -18.52
N ASP A 121 0.67 2.29 -17.81
CA ASP A 121 0.54 3.75 -17.97
C ASP A 121 0.86 4.47 -16.65
N HIS A 122 1.44 5.67 -16.73
CA HIS A 122 1.68 6.59 -15.59
C HIS A 122 0.45 7.45 -15.27
N ILE A 123 -0.49 7.59 -16.21
CA ILE A 123 -1.71 8.36 -16.02
C ILE A 123 -2.74 7.52 -15.26
N LEU A 124 -2.98 7.85 -13.98
CA LEU A 124 -3.89 7.13 -13.06
C LEU A 124 -5.38 7.29 -13.43
N THR A 125 -5.78 6.66 -14.54
CA THR A 125 -7.13 6.72 -15.14
C THR A 125 -7.68 5.32 -15.42
N LEU A 126 -9.00 5.20 -15.54
CA LEU A 126 -9.71 3.94 -15.77
C LEU A 126 -10.36 3.91 -17.15
N LYS A 127 -10.34 2.76 -17.80
CA LYS A 127 -11.00 2.53 -19.08
C LYS A 127 -11.94 1.34 -18.92
N ASN A 128 -13.18 1.44 -19.42
CA ASN A 128 -14.11 0.32 -19.39
C ASN A 128 -13.80 -0.67 -20.54
N ASP A 129 -12.62 -1.28 -20.49
CA ASP A 129 -12.08 -2.14 -21.52
C ASP A 129 -11.17 -3.24 -20.92
N ASN A 130 -10.37 -3.89 -21.78
CA ASN A 130 -9.45 -4.96 -21.41
C ASN A 130 -8.08 -4.49 -20.89
N THR A 131 -7.89 -3.19 -20.63
CA THR A 131 -6.68 -2.65 -19.96
C THR A 131 -6.51 -3.31 -18.59
N PHE A 132 -5.27 -3.66 -18.23
CA PHE A 132 -5.00 -4.38 -16.97
C PHE A 132 -4.67 -3.42 -15.82
N TYR A 133 -5.35 -3.66 -14.69
CA TYR A 133 -5.24 -2.88 -13.47
C TYR A 133 -4.77 -3.75 -12.30
N ARG A 134 -4.22 -3.07 -11.28
CA ARG A 134 -3.86 -3.63 -9.97
C ARG A 134 -4.51 -2.84 -8.85
N PHE A 135 -4.74 -3.51 -7.73
CA PHE A 135 -4.91 -2.84 -6.45
C PHE A 135 -3.56 -2.45 -5.84
N GLN A 136 -3.55 -1.32 -5.15
CA GLN A 136 -2.42 -0.87 -4.35
C GLN A 136 -2.38 -1.56 -2.98
N THR A 137 -1.18 -1.83 -2.49
CA THR A 137 -0.97 -2.40 -1.14
C THR A 137 -1.44 -1.41 -0.06
N PRO A 138 -2.09 -1.86 1.04
CA PRO A 138 -2.51 -0.99 2.13
C PRO A 138 -1.39 -0.12 2.74
N TYR A 139 -0.13 -0.53 2.61
CA TYR A 139 1.03 0.28 2.99
C TYR A 139 1.08 1.64 2.26
N PHE A 140 0.71 1.69 0.98
CA PHE A 140 0.75 2.89 0.15
C PHE A 140 -0.59 3.63 0.05
N TRP A 141 -1.61 3.28 0.86
CA TRP A 141 -2.89 3.99 0.89
C TRP A 141 -2.75 5.41 1.51
N PRO A 142 -3.51 6.41 1.05
CA PRO A 142 -3.39 7.80 1.49
C PRO A 142 -3.87 8.04 2.93
N SER A 143 -4.62 7.10 3.52
CA SER A 143 -4.98 7.10 4.95
C SER A 143 -3.76 7.02 5.89
N ASN A 144 -2.61 6.51 5.41
CA ASN A 144 -1.34 6.50 6.14
C ASN A 144 -0.63 7.87 6.16
N CYS A 145 -1.22 8.91 5.56
CA CYS A 145 -0.73 10.29 5.59
C CYS A 145 0.73 10.46 5.10
N TRP A 146 1.04 9.87 3.94
CA TRP A 146 2.36 9.94 3.33
C TRP A 146 2.77 11.36 2.90
N GLU A 147 3.92 11.83 3.38
CA GLU A 147 4.59 13.07 2.94
C GLU A 147 6.00 12.76 2.40
N PRO A 148 6.13 12.09 1.24
CA PRO A 148 7.42 11.55 0.77
C PRO A 148 8.38 12.66 0.32
N GLU A 149 9.64 12.59 0.78
CA GLU A 149 10.63 13.62 0.49
C GLU A 149 11.13 13.57 -0.96
N ASN A 150 11.75 14.68 -1.38
CA ASN A 150 12.58 14.69 -2.59
C ASN A 150 13.80 13.76 -2.46
N THR A 151 14.27 13.47 -1.25
CA THR A 151 15.32 12.49 -0.97
C THR A 151 14.88 11.08 -1.37
N ASP A 152 13.69 10.67 -0.93
CA ASP A 152 13.10 9.36 -1.26
C ASP A 152 12.84 9.21 -2.77
N TYR A 153 12.33 10.27 -3.42
CA TYR A 153 12.10 10.26 -4.88
C TYR A 153 13.41 10.16 -5.67
N ALA A 154 14.49 10.80 -5.20
CA ALA A 154 15.81 10.65 -5.79
C ALA A 154 16.36 9.23 -5.67
N VAL A 155 16.14 8.57 -4.52
CA VAL A 155 16.49 7.15 -4.32
C VAL A 155 15.68 6.25 -5.25
N TYR A 156 14.37 6.46 -5.39
CA TYR A 156 13.50 5.71 -6.30
C TYR A 156 13.94 5.82 -7.76
N LEU A 157 14.12 7.04 -8.27
CA LEU A 157 14.52 7.28 -9.66
C LEU A 157 15.92 6.73 -9.94
N CYS A 158 16.87 6.88 -9.00
CA CYS A 158 18.19 6.26 -9.09
C CYS A 158 18.12 4.72 -9.09
N LYS A 159 17.26 4.13 -8.25
CA LYS A 159 17.06 2.67 -8.21
C LYS A 159 16.52 2.13 -9.53
N ARG A 160 15.64 2.88 -10.21
CA ARG A 160 15.10 2.52 -11.53
C ARG A 160 16.15 2.53 -12.63
N THR A 161 16.94 3.59 -12.77
CA THR A 161 18.00 3.65 -13.80
C THR A 161 19.01 2.51 -13.65
N MET A 162 19.33 2.12 -12.40
CA MET A 162 20.22 0.99 -12.09
C MET A 162 19.65 -0.41 -12.39
N GLN A 163 18.40 -0.54 -12.85
CA GLN A 163 17.79 -1.84 -13.17
C GLN A 163 18.03 -2.31 -14.61
N ASN A 164 18.42 -1.43 -15.55
CA ASN A 164 18.65 -1.72 -16.98
C ASN A 164 17.55 -2.57 -17.64
N LYS A 165 16.29 -2.09 -17.60
CA LYS A 165 15.12 -2.74 -18.22
C LYS A 165 14.18 -1.69 -18.78
N THR A 166 13.72 -1.88 -20.02
CA THR A 166 12.82 -0.92 -20.70
C THR A 166 11.51 -0.64 -19.97
N ARG A 167 10.92 -1.64 -19.30
CA ARG A 167 9.75 -1.42 -18.42
C ARG A 167 10.01 -0.63 -17.13
N LEU A 168 11.22 -0.10 -16.93
CA LEU A 168 11.66 0.71 -15.79
C LEU A 168 12.50 1.93 -16.22
N GLU A 169 12.74 2.12 -17.52
CA GLU A 169 13.32 3.35 -18.07
C GLU A 169 12.48 4.55 -17.59
N LEU A 170 13.13 5.71 -17.41
CA LEU A 170 12.45 6.91 -16.93
C LEU A 170 11.71 7.57 -18.09
N ALA A 171 10.48 8.03 -17.85
CA ALA A 171 9.84 8.97 -18.77
C ALA A 171 10.59 10.32 -18.75
N ASP A 172 10.46 11.13 -19.80
CA ASP A 172 11.26 12.36 -19.93
C ASP A 172 11.12 13.30 -18.72
N TYR A 173 9.89 13.49 -18.21
CA TYR A 173 9.63 14.29 -17.01
C TYR A 173 10.25 13.71 -15.73
N GLU A 174 10.45 12.39 -15.66
CA GLU A 174 11.13 11.72 -14.55
C GLU A 174 12.66 11.87 -14.67
N ALA A 175 13.19 11.83 -15.89
CA ALA A 175 14.61 12.08 -16.17
C ALA A 175 15.01 13.54 -15.88
N GLU A 176 14.17 14.51 -16.28
CA GLU A 176 14.32 15.93 -15.89
C GLU A 176 14.27 16.11 -14.37
N ASN A 177 13.34 15.43 -13.69
CA ASN A 177 13.29 15.44 -12.24
C ASN A 177 14.55 14.83 -11.61
N LEU A 178 15.06 13.71 -12.12
CA LEU A 178 16.30 13.10 -11.64
C LEU A 178 17.48 14.06 -11.80
N ALA A 179 17.63 14.73 -12.95
CA ALA A 179 18.68 15.72 -13.17
C ALA A 179 18.57 16.92 -12.22
N ARG A 180 17.34 17.40 -11.95
CA ARG A 180 17.06 18.46 -10.97
C ARG A 180 17.44 18.03 -9.55
N LEU A 181 17.10 16.80 -9.16
CA LEU A 181 17.42 16.22 -7.86
C LEU A 181 18.93 15.98 -7.68
N GLN A 182 19.63 15.50 -8.71
CA GLN A 182 21.09 15.37 -8.73
C GLN A 182 21.80 16.71 -8.50
N LYS A 183 21.34 17.78 -9.17
CA LYS A 183 21.86 19.14 -8.94
C LYS A 183 21.61 19.61 -7.50
N MET A 184 20.39 19.43 -7.00
CA MET A 184 19.96 19.85 -5.67
C MET A 184 20.67 19.10 -4.53
N PHE A 185 20.91 17.80 -4.70
CA PHE A 185 21.54 16.92 -3.70
C PHE A 185 22.99 16.55 -4.03
N SER A 186 23.66 17.28 -4.92
CA SER A 186 25.03 17.01 -5.40
C SER A 186 26.02 16.59 -4.28
N ARG A 187 26.07 17.32 -3.16
CA ARG A 187 26.93 17.02 -1.99
C ARG A 187 26.55 15.77 -1.18
N LYS A 188 25.38 15.17 -1.45
CA LYS A 188 24.86 13.95 -0.80
C LYS A 188 24.60 12.82 -1.81
N TRP A 189 24.94 13.00 -3.08
CA TRP A 189 24.53 12.09 -4.15
C TRP A 189 25.05 10.66 -3.95
N GLU A 190 26.26 10.50 -3.41
CA GLU A 190 26.84 9.18 -3.10
C GLU A 190 26.00 8.38 -2.09
N PHE A 191 25.40 9.05 -1.08
CA PHE A 191 24.50 8.40 -0.12
C PHE A 191 23.18 7.97 -0.77
N ILE A 192 22.61 8.81 -1.64
CA ILE A 192 21.40 8.50 -2.41
C ILE A 192 21.65 7.29 -3.32
N PHE A 193 22.78 7.28 -4.02
CA PHE A 193 23.20 6.17 -4.88
C PHE A 193 23.44 4.88 -4.06
N MET A 194 24.12 4.97 -2.92
CA MET A 194 24.35 3.82 -2.03
C MET A 194 23.05 3.23 -1.48
N GLN A 195 22.08 4.07 -1.11
CA GLN A 195 20.76 3.64 -0.66
C GLN A 195 19.96 2.98 -1.80
N ALA A 196 19.98 3.55 -3.01
CA ALA A 196 19.37 2.97 -4.20
C ALA A 196 20.02 1.63 -4.59
N GLU A 197 21.34 1.51 -4.48
CA GLU A 197 22.08 0.26 -4.73
C GLU A 197 21.70 -0.82 -3.69
N ALA A 198 21.63 -0.45 -2.41
CA ALA A 198 21.25 -1.36 -1.32
C ALA A 198 19.83 -1.90 -1.51
N GLN A 199 18.86 -1.04 -1.82
CA GLN A 199 17.50 -1.47 -2.18
C GLN A 199 17.51 -2.38 -3.42
N SER A 200 18.20 -1.97 -4.50
CA SER A 200 18.34 -2.78 -5.72
C SER A 200 18.93 -4.18 -5.44
N LYS A 201 19.87 -4.30 -4.49
CA LYS A 201 20.47 -5.57 -4.03
C LYS A 201 19.51 -6.43 -3.21
N VAL A 202 18.56 -5.84 -2.48
CA VAL A 202 17.47 -6.56 -1.80
C VAL A 202 16.42 -7.02 -2.81
N ASP A 203 15.94 -6.12 -3.67
CA ASP A 203 14.97 -6.43 -4.73
C ASP A 203 15.49 -7.53 -5.65
N LYS A 204 16.80 -7.56 -5.92
CA LYS A 204 17.46 -8.61 -6.70
C LYS A 204 17.29 -10.03 -6.15
N LYS A 205 16.94 -10.20 -4.87
CA LYS A 205 16.66 -11.51 -4.23
C LYS A 205 15.20 -11.98 -4.32
N ARG A 206 14.25 -11.08 -4.63
CA ARG A 206 12.81 -11.37 -4.79
C ARG A 206 12.53 -12.11 -6.10
N ASP A 207 11.43 -12.86 -6.20
CA ASP A 207 11.06 -13.55 -7.45
C ASP A 207 10.80 -12.55 -8.61
N LYS A 208 10.98 -13.00 -9.85
CA LYS A 208 10.78 -12.19 -11.06
C LYS A 208 9.33 -11.71 -11.26
N LEU A 209 8.34 -12.44 -10.76
CA LEU A 209 6.92 -12.07 -10.81
C LEU A 209 6.52 -11.23 -9.60
N GLU A 210 6.92 -11.64 -8.40
CA GLU A 210 6.75 -10.88 -7.15
C GLU A 210 7.30 -9.45 -7.31
N ARG A 211 8.56 -9.33 -7.72
CA ARG A 211 9.23 -8.05 -7.93
C ARG A 211 8.54 -7.20 -9.01
N LYS A 212 7.93 -7.79 -10.04
CA LYS A 212 7.13 -7.05 -11.02
C LYS A 212 5.91 -6.37 -10.39
N VAL A 213 5.31 -6.99 -9.36
CA VAL A 213 4.19 -6.38 -8.62
C VAL A 213 4.72 -5.22 -7.78
N LEU A 214 5.77 -5.46 -6.99
CA LEU A 214 6.42 -4.45 -6.13
C LEU A 214 6.95 -3.24 -6.94
N ASP A 215 7.68 -3.48 -8.04
CA ASP A 215 8.14 -2.46 -9.00
C ASP A 215 6.96 -1.55 -9.45
N SER A 216 5.77 -2.13 -9.66
CA SER A 216 4.58 -1.41 -10.15
C SER A 216 3.77 -0.72 -9.05
N GLN A 217 3.73 -1.29 -7.84
CA GLN A 217 3.08 -0.67 -6.67
C GLN A 217 3.87 0.55 -6.18
N GLU A 218 5.20 0.47 -6.16
CA GLU A 218 6.08 1.60 -5.88
C GLU A 218 5.94 2.70 -6.95
N ARG A 219 5.84 2.32 -8.24
CA ARG A 219 5.56 3.28 -9.32
C ARG A 219 4.24 4.03 -9.10
N ALA A 220 3.14 3.31 -8.87
CA ALA A 220 1.83 3.92 -8.65
C ALA A 220 1.76 4.83 -7.42
N PHE A 221 2.54 4.53 -6.36
CA PHE A 221 2.72 5.45 -5.23
C PHE A 221 3.37 6.77 -5.67
N TRP A 222 4.41 6.72 -6.50
CA TRP A 222 5.04 7.92 -7.03
C TRP A 222 4.20 8.67 -8.05
N ASP A 223 3.37 7.99 -8.84
CA ASP A 223 2.44 8.62 -9.78
C ASP A 223 1.36 9.47 -9.07
N VAL A 224 1.02 9.15 -7.81
CA VAL A 224 0.18 10.01 -6.95
C VAL A 224 0.95 11.22 -6.40
N HIS A 225 2.16 11.01 -5.87
CA HIS A 225 2.88 12.03 -5.11
C HIS A 225 3.81 12.91 -5.95
N ARG A 226 4.09 12.53 -7.19
CA ARG A 226 4.91 13.25 -8.20
C ARG A 226 4.27 13.04 -9.60
N PRO A 227 3.00 13.45 -9.78
CA PRO A 227 2.23 13.14 -10.99
C PRO A 227 2.83 13.75 -12.25
N MET A 228 2.51 13.15 -13.40
CA MET A 228 2.90 13.65 -14.72
C MET A 228 2.42 15.11 -14.92
N PRO A 229 3.21 15.99 -15.54
CA PRO A 229 2.82 17.38 -15.79
C PRO A 229 1.46 17.49 -16.51
N GLY A 230 0.52 18.22 -15.92
CA GLY A 230 -0.84 18.39 -16.44
C GLY A 230 -1.89 17.46 -15.81
N CYS A 231 -1.50 16.42 -15.09
CA CYS A 231 -2.42 15.62 -14.26
C CYS A 231 -2.83 16.39 -12.99
N VAL A 232 -4.00 16.07 -12.45
CA VAL A 232 -4.50 16.63 -11.19
C VAL A 232 -3.75 16.01 -10.01
N ASN A 233 -3.14 16.85 -9.17
CA ASN A 233 -2.49 16.39 -7.93
C ASN A 233 -3.52 16.19 -6.82
N THR A 234 -3.85 14.94 -6.49
CA THR A 234 -4.79 14.58 -5.42
C THR A 234 -4.23 14.74 -4.01
N THR A 235 -2.92 14.95 -3.86
CA THR A 235 -2.28 15.24 -2.56
C THR A 235 -2.38 16.70 -2.13
N GLU A 236 -2.75 17.61 -3.04
CA GLU A 236 -2.86 19.04 -2.75
C GLU A 236 -4.11 19.38 -1.91
N ILE A 237 -3.89 19.72 -0.63
CA ILE A 237 -4.93 20.20 0.26
C ILE A 237 -5.30 21.65 -0.10
N ASP A 238 -6.55 21.89 -0.50
CA ASP A 238 -7.13 23.23 -0.72
C ASP A 238 -6.66 24.22 0.37
N ILE A 239 -6.06 25.33 -0.06
CA ILE A 239 -5.54 26.39 0.81
C ILE A 239 -6.61 26.86 1.80
N LYS A 240 -7.88 26.96 1.37
CA LYS A 240 -9.00 27.34 2.25
C LYS A 240 -9.27 26.27 3.31
N LYS A 241 -9.06 24.98 3.01
CA LYS A 241 -9.16 23.84 3.94
C LYS A 241 -8.00 23.86 4.95
N ALA A 242 -6.76 24.03 4.48
CA ALA A 242 -5.57 24.18 5.33
C ALA A 242 -5.66 25.41 6.28
N CYS A 243 -6.18 26.55 5.79
CA CYS A 243 -6.44 27.73 6.63
C CYS A 243 -7.54 27.51 7.67
N ARG A 244 -8.55 26.66 7.39
CA ARG A 244 -9.60 26.32 8.37
C ARG A 244 -9.03 25.48 9.51
N MET A 245 -8.27 24.43 9.21
CA MET A 245 -7.59 23.60 10.22
C MET A 245 -6.65 24.44 11.10
N ASN A 246 -5.89 25.37 10.51
CA ASN A 246 -5.03 26.30 11.25
C ASN A 246 -5.80 27.29 12.15
N LYS A 247 -7.05 27.65 11.83
CA LYS A 247 -7.89 28.46 12.72
C LYS A 247 -8.34 27.68 13.96
N THR A 248 -8.76 26.42 13.81
CA THR A 248 -9.10 25.54 14.94
C THR A 248 -7.89 25.33 15.87
N LEU A 249 -6.72 25.00 15.29
CA LEU A 249 -5.47 24.86 16.04
C LEU A 249 -5.05 26.14 16.78
N ARG A 250 -5.31 27.33 16.22
CA ARG A 250 -5.06 28.62 16.92
C ARG A 250 -6.04 28.90 18.06
N HIS A 251 -7.24 28.30 18.06
CA HIS A 251 -8.18 28.42 19.18
C HIS A 251 -7.74 27.53 20.36
N ASN A 252 -7.31 26.30 20.07
CA ASN A 252 -6.86 25.35 21.09
C ASN A 252 -5.49 25.71 21.70
N LYS A 253 -4.59 26.38 20.97
CA LYS A 253 -3.23 26.75 21.43
C LYS A 253 -3.17 27.78 22.58
N ASN A 254 -4.30 28.25 23.11
CA ASN A 254 -4.32 28.99 24.37
C ASN A 254 -4.18 28.08 25.61
N LEU A 255 -4.32 26.75 25.46
CA LEU A 255 -3.94 25.77 26.48
C LEU A 255 -2.77 24.91 25.99
N GLN A 256 -1.90 24.53 26.94
CA GLN A 256 -0.74 23.64 26.80
C GLN A 256 0.42 24.13 25.93
N ILE A 257 1.45 24.64 26.62
CA ILE A 257 2.83 24.75 26.13
C ILE A 257 3.55 23.46 26.52
N GLY A 258 4.14 22.73 25.56
CA GLY A 258 4.82 21.46 25.83
C GLY A 258 5.71 20.99 24.69
N THR A 259 7.02 20.94 24.96
CA THR A 259 8.14 20.45 24.13
C THR A 259 7.83 19.40 23.05
N SER A 260 8.14 19.70 21.79
CA SER A 260 8.20 18.71 20.71
C SER A 260 9.44 17.81 20.82
N HIS A 261 9.31 16.52 20.53
CA HIS A 261 10.43 15.63 20.21
C HIS A 261 10.19 15.01 18.82
N THR A 262 11.23 14.93 18.00
CA THR A 262 11.18 14.35 16.66
C THR A 262 11.37 12.85 16.71
N MET A 263 10.47 12.07 16.09
CA MET A 263 10.77 10.70 15.67
C MET A 263 11.19 10.69 14.19
N SER A 264 12.16 9.86 13.85
CA SER A 264 12.67 9.66 12.50
C SER A 264 12.92 8.18 12.23
N ASN A 265 12.93 7.80 10.94
CA ASN A 265 13.41 6.52 10.41
C ASN A 265 12.62 5.24 10.78
N ILE A 266 11.61 4.88 9.96
CA ILE A 266 11.23 3.46 9.77
C ILE A 266 11.11 3.14 8.26
N TRP A 267 12.26 3.05 7.59
CA TRP A 267 12.42 2.35 6.29
C TRP A 267 13.08 0.97 6.48
N ASN A 268 12.94 0.38 7.68
CA ASN A 268 13.53 -0.92 8.04
C ASN A 268 12.45 -1.99 8.30
N THR A 269 12.48 -3.04 7.49
CA THR A 269 12.18 -4.42 7.90
C THR A 269 10.75 -4.76 8.38
N THR A 270 9.71 -4.21 7.74
CA THR A 270 8.32 -4.71 7.91
C THR A 270 7.69 -5.19 6.59
N VAL A 271 8.41 -6.01 5.83
CA VAL A 271 7.78 -6.93 4.85
C VAL A 271 7.59 -8.29 5.52
N PHE A 272 6.70 -8.32 6.52
CA PHE A 272 6.32 -9.55 7.22
C PHE A 272 5.01 -10.10 6.64
N SER A 273 5.12 -11.28 6.02
CA SER A 273 4.10 -12.33 5.98
C SER A 273 2.65 -11.96 5.61
N CYS A 274 2.44 -11.50 4.37
CA CYS A 274 1.27 -11.98 3.61
C CYS A 274 1.74 -13.18 2.77
N HIS A 275 1.44 -14.40 3.23
CA HIS A 275 1.56 -15.63 2.42
C HIS A 275 0.20 -15.94 1.78
N PRO A 276 0.17 -16.53 0.56
CA PRO A 276 -1.06 -17.04 -0.03
C PRO A 276 -1.36 -18.46 0.47
N SER A 277 -2.46 -18.64 1.20
CA SER A 277 -3.15 -19.92 1.47
C SER A 277 -4.51 -19.65 2.09
#